data_AF-A0A7Y4T382-F1
#
_entry.id   AF-A0A7Y4T382-F1
#
_cell.length_a   1.000
_cell.length_b   1.000
_cell.length_c   1.000
_cell.angle_alpha   90.00
_cell.angle_beta   90.00
_cell.angle_gamma   90.00
#
_symmetry.space_group_name_H-M   'P 1'
#
loop_
_entity.id
_entity.type
_entity.pdbx_description
1 polymer ?
#
loop_
_entity_poly.entity_id
_entity_poly.type
_entity_poly.pdbx_seq_one_letter_code
_entity_poly.pdbx_strand_id
1 'polypeptide(L)'
;MIYRELKNKVLSNVAGLVLTVENLNDPELEAKRKATCEGCPMMDQENRRCKICTCYIDAKVGIKVNHNPLKLMRSEITHCPLGKWDDVDVANHYRKIDNKTLL
;
A
#
# COMPACT_ATOMS: atom_id res chain seq x y z
N MET A 1 10.73 3.45 -22.62
CA MET A 1 9.74 3.86 -21.61
C MET A 1 8.47 3.01 -21.64
N ILE A 2 7.88 2.69 -22.80
CA ILE A 2 6.61 1.94 -22.94
C ILE A 2 6.58 0.57 -22.21
N TYR A 3 7.63 -0.25 -22.35
CA TYR A 3 7.65 -1.59 -21.73
C TYR A 3 7.53 -1.55 -20.20
N ARG A 4 8.19 -0.58 -19.56
CA ARG A 4 8.25 -0.49 -18.09
C ARG A 4 6.92 -0.07 -17.49
N GLU A 5 6.27 0.91 -18.10
CA GLU A 5 4.93 1.36 -17.72
C GLU A 5 3.91 0.23 -17.87
N LEU A 6 3.94 -0.48 -19.01
CA LEU A 6 3.06 -1.62 -19.24
C LEU A 6 3.29 -2.72 -18.20
N LYS A 7 4.55 -3.07 -17.93
CA LYS A 7 4.92 -4.04 -16.90
C LYS A 7 4.37 -3.64 -15.52
N ASN A 8 4.57 -2.39 -15.11
CA ASN A 8 4.12 -1.92 -13.79
C ASN A 8 2.59 -1.90 -13.69
N LYS A 9 1.89 -1.52 -14.76
CA LYS A 9 0.43 -1.57 -14.82
C LYS A 9 -0.08 -3.01 -14.65
N VAL A 10 0.48 -3.95 -15.40
CA VAL A 10 0.12 -5.37 -15.30
C VAL A 10 0.40 -5.92 -13.91
N LEU A 11 1.59 -5.68 -13.36
CA LEU A 11 1.96 -6.17 -12.03
C LEU A 11 1.13 -5.54 -10.91
N SER A 12 0.79 -4.25 -11.03
CA SER A 12 -0.11 -3.58 -10.09
C SER A 12 -1.50 -4.23 -10.12
N ASN A 13 -2.05 -4.49 -11.30
CA ASN A 13 -3.36 -5.15 -11.43
C ASN A 13 -3.35 -6.56 -10.85
N VAL A 14 -2.30 -7.35 -11.13
CA VAL A 14 -2.16 -8.70 -10.57
C VAL A 14 -2.02 -8.65 -9.05
N ALA A 15 -1.22 -7.73 -8.52
CA ALA A 15 -1.08 -7.54 -7.08
C ALA A 15 -2.42 -7.15 -6.43
N GLY A 16 -3.17 -6.23 -7.05
CA GLY A 16 -4.51 -5.87 -6.62
C GLY A 16 -5.46 -7.07 -6.61
N LEU A 17 -5.46 -7.90 -7.65
CA LEU A 17 -6.32 -9.08 -7.71
C LEU A 17 -5.97 -10.14 -6.66
N VAL A 18 -4.68 -10.43 -6.49
CA VAL A 18 -4.22 -11.57 -5.66
C VAL A 18 -4.14 -11.22 -4.18
N LEU A 19 -3.83 -9.97 -3.84
CA LEU A 19 -3.58 -9.56 -2.46
C LEU A 19 -4.78 -8.86 -1.81
N THR A 20 -5.84 -8.54 -2.55
CA THR A 20 -7.04 -7.91 -1.98
C THR A 20 -7.90 -8.95 -1.27
N VAL A 21 -8.23 -8.65 -0.01
CA VAL A 21 -9.27 -9.35 0.76
C VAL A 21 -10.57 -8.55 0.68
N GLU A 22 -10.48 -7.24 0.89
CA GLU A 22 -11.63 -6.33 0.88
C GLU A 22 -11.27 -5.02 0.16
N ASN A 23 -12.11 -4.60 -0.78
CA ASN A 23 -12.00 -3.30 -1.46
C ASN A 23 -12.41 -2.15 -0.53
N LEU A 24 -11.85 -0.97 -0.76
CA LEU A 24 -12.18 0.24 0.01
C LEU A 24 -13.56 0.80 -0.31
N ASN A 25 -13.98 0.76 -1.57
CA ASN A 25 -15.25 1.32 -2.06
C ASN A 25 -15.50 2.79 -1.66
N ASP A 26 -14.43 3.55 -1.47
CA ASP A 26 -14.46 4.97 -1.14
C ASP A 26 -13.47 5.72 -2.07
N PRO A 27 -13.96 6.27 -3.19
CA PRO A 27 -13.13 6.96 -4.15
C PRO A 27 -12.43 8.20 -3.60
N GLU A 28 -13.05 8.89 -2.62
CA GLU A 28 -12.47 10.09 -2.01
C GLU A 28 -11.28 9.73 -1.13
N LEU A 29 -11.44 8.70 -0.29
CA LEU A 29 -10.36 8.21 0.55
C LEU A 29 -9.24 7.57 -0.29
N GLU A 30 -9.57 6.86 -1.37
CA GLU A 30 -8.59 6.34 -2.32
C GLU A 30 -7.75 7.47 -2.94
N ALA A 31 -8.41 8.53 -3.44
CA ALA A 31 -7.76 9.69 -4.00
C ALA A 31 -6.87 10.41 -2.97
N LYS A 32 -7.35 10.58 -1.73
CA LYS A 32 -6.57 11.15 -0.63
C LYS A 32 -5.32 10.32 -0.35
N ARG A 33 -5.45 9.00 -0.19
CA ARG A 33 -4.32 8.08 0.03
C ARG A 33 -3.29 8.15 -1.09
N LYS A 34 -3.76 8.19 -2.34
CA LYS A 34 -2.93 8.31 -3.53
C LYS A 34 -2.16 9.62 -3.57
N ALA A 35 -2.83 10.75 -3.35
CA ALA A 35 -2.19 12.07 -3.28
C ALA A 35 -1.10 12.11 -2.19
N THR A 36 -1.37 11.55 -1.01
CA THR A 36 -0.37 11.44 0.06
C THR A 36 0.86 10.63 -0.39
N CYS A 37 0.67 9.54 -1.12
CA CYS A 37 1.78 8.74 -1.63
C CYS A 37 2.58 9.49 -2.70
N GLU A 38 1.92 10.21 -3.61
CA GLU A 38 2.58 10.93 -4.70
C GLU A 38 3.45 12.09 -4.20
N GLY A 39 3.06 12.74 -3.10
CA GLY A 39 3.89 13.73 -2.41
C GLY A 39 4.93 13.15 -1.43
N CYS A 40 4.99 11.84 -1.24
CA CYS A 40 5.86 11.22 -0.23
C CYS A 40 7.30 10.99 -0.75
N PRO A 41 8.36 11.33 0.01
CA PRO A 41 9.75 11.03 -0.37
C PRO A 41 10.06 9.54 -0.58
N MET A 42 9.22 8.68 0.00
CA MET A 42 9.34 7.22 -0.11
C MET A 42 8.69 6.68 -1.39
N MET A 43 8.09 7.51 -2.23
CA MET A 43 7.56 7.08 -3.52
C MET A 43 8.70 6.83 -4.50
N ASP A 44 8.70 5.64 -5.08
CA ASP A 44 9.42 5.35 -6.32
C ASP A 44 8.49 5.72 -7.47
N GLN A 45 8.70 6.94 -8.01
CA GLN A 45 7.90 7.49 -9.10
C GLN A 45 8.03 6.66 -10.37
N GLU A 46 9.20 6.06 -10.61
CA GLU A 46 9.45 5.30 -11.83
C GLU A 46 8.70 3.95 -11.83
N ASN A 47 8.66 3.29 -10.67
CA ASN A 47 8.00 1.98 -10.56
C ASN A 47 6.59 2.02 -9.96
N ARG A 48 6.10 3.21 -9.57
CA ARG A 48 4.81 3.42 -8.89
C ARG A 48 4.66 2.61 -7.61
N ARG A 49 5.75 2.52 -6.83
CA ARG A 49 5.83 1.71 -5.61
C ARG A 49 6.30 2.53 -4.41
N CYS A 50 5.94 2.10 -3.21
CA CYS A 50 6.56 2.63 -2.00
C CYS A 50 7.92 1.96 -1.74
N LYS A 51 8.95 2.72 -1.43
CA LYS A 51 10.28 2.21 -1.03
C LYS A 51 10.28 1.51 0.33
N ILE A 52 9.31 1.80 1.20
CA ILE A 52 9.20 1.20 2.55
C ILE A 52 8.40 -0.10 2.53
N CYS A 53 7.16 -0.09 2.03
CA CYS A 53 6.33 -1.31 2.00
C CYS A 53 6.44 -2.10 0.70
N THR A 54 7.09 -1.57 -0.34
CA THR A 54 7.24 -2.19 -1.66
C THR A 54 5.91 -2.45 -2.41
N CYS A 55 4.76 -2.02 -1.90
CA CYS A 55 3.48 -2.17 -2.59
C CYS A 55 3.40 -1.28 -3.84
N TYR A 56 2.67 -1.75 -4.86
CA TYR A 56 2.19 -0.90 -5.94
C TYR A 56 1.12 0.04 -5.39
N ILE A 57 1.36 1.34 -5.48
CA ILE A 57 0.48 2.35 -4.86
C ILE A 57 -0.89 2.31 -5.53
N ASP A 58 -0.94 2.22 -6.86
CA ASP A 58 -2.20 2.23 -7.61
C ASP A 58 -3.12 1.04 -7.26
N ALA A 59 -2.57 -0.08 -6.80
CA ALA A 59 -3.38 -1.16 -6.22
C ALA A 59 -3.71 -0.89 -4.75
N LYS A 60 -2.70 -0.55 -3.94
CA LYS A 60 -2.83 -0.49 -2.48
C LYS A 60 -3.87 0.53 -2.01
N VAL A 61 -3.98 1.69 -2.67
CA VAL A 61 -4.83 2.79 -2.18
C VAL A 61 -6.32 2.42 -2.17
N GLY A 62 -6.76 1.60 -3.12
CA GLY A 62 -8.15 1.13 -3.25
C GLY A 62 -8.49 -0.11 -2.40
N ILE A 63 -7.57 -0.58 -1.57
CA ILE A 63 -7.76 -1.80 -0.76
C ILE A 63 -7.98 -1.41 0.70
N LYS A 64 -8.98 -2.01 1.33
CA LYS A 64 -9.27 -1.85 2.78
C LYS A 64 -8.54 -2.89 3.61
N VAL A 65 -8.56 -4.14 3.16
CA VAL A 65 -7.86 -5.27 3.81
C VAL A 65 -7.07 -6.03 2.75
N ASN A 66 -5.78 -6.26 3.00
CA ASN A 66 -4.89 -6.97 2.09
C ASN A 66 -4.19 -8.16 2.77
N HIS A 67 -3.82 -9.16 1.98
CA HIS A 67 -2.83 -10.16 2.39
C HIS A 67 -1.43 -9.56 2.31
N ASN A 68 -0.63 -9.71 3.37
CA ASN A 68 0.76 -9.27 3.39
C ASN A 68 1.70 -10.44 3.07
N PRO A 69 2.25 -10.53 1.84
CA PRO A 69 3.12 -11.65 1.46
C PRO A 69 4.44 -11.67 2.23
N LEU A 70 4.89 -10.54 2.77
CA LEU A 70 6.10 -10.46 3.60
C LEU A 70 5.85 -10.97 5.03
N LYS A 71 4.60 -11.27 5.38
CA LYS A 71 4.15 -11.73 6.70
C LYS A 71 3.32 -13.00 6.59
N LEU A 72 3.78 -13.94 5.77
CA LEU A 72 3.13 -15.25 5.57
C LEU A 72 1.64 -15.13 5.21
N MET A 73 1.31 -14.18 4.34
CA MET A 73 -0.06 -13.91 3.86
C MET A 73 -1.06 -13.51 4.96
N ARG A 74 -0.59 -13.02 6.11
CA ARG A 74 -1.45 -12.43 7.15
C ARG A 74 -2.36 -11.36 6.54
N SER A 75 -3.66 -11.42 6.84
CA SER A 75 -4.61 -10.37 6.48
C SER A 75 -4.41 -9.17 7.39
N GLU A 76 -4.26 -7.99 6.78
CA GLU A 76 -4.00 -6.73 7.47
C GLU A 76 -4.93 -5.65 6.94
N ILE A 77 -5.40 -4.75 7.82
CA ILE A 77 -5.99 -3.48 7.40
C ILE A 77 -4.91 -2.74 6.64
N THR A 78 -5.22 -2.35 5.41
CA THR A 78 -4.28 -1.64 4.55
C THR A 78 -3.96 -0.28 5.16
N HIS A 79 -2.68 -0.07 5.45
CA HIS A 79 -2.20 1.12 6.14
C HIS A 79 -0.89 1.65 5.54
N CYS A 80 -0.54 2.89 5.85
CA CYS A 80 0.78 3.43 5.62
C CYS A 80 1.73 2.97 6.75
N PRO A 81 2.88 2.32 6.47
CA PRO A 81 3.83 1.91 7.53
C PRO A 81 4.45 3.08 8.32
N LEU A 82 4.25 4.30 7.82
CA LEU A 82 4.68 5.56 8.42
C LEU A 82 3.50 6.37 8.98
N GLY A 83 2.29 5.82 9.03
CA GLY A 83 1.10 6.47 9.60
C GLY A 83 0.60 7.70 8.84
N LYS A 84 1.06 7.92 7.60
CA LYS A 84 0.77 9.15 6.83
C LYS A 84 -0.65 9.24 6.28
N TRP A 85 -1.48 8.21 6.40
CA TRP A 85 -2.88 8.25 5.95
C TRP A 85 -3.83 8.58 7.11
N ASP A 86 -3.34 9.32 8.12
CA ASP A 86 -4.02 9.56 9.39
C ASP A 86 -4.36 8.23 10.10
N ASP A 87 -3.49 7.24 9.95
CA ASP A 87 -3.68 5.84 10.35
C ASP A 87 -2.56 5.32 11.27
N VAL A 88 -1.97 6.22 12.07
CA VAL A 88 -0.86 5.92 13.00
C VAL A 88 -1.19 4.76 13.94
N ASP A 89 -2.43 4.68 14.44
CA ASP A 89 -2.84 3.61 15.35
C ASP A 89 -2.83 2.24 14.66
N VAL A 90 -3.28 2.16 13.40
CA VAL A 90 -3.26 0.93 12.61
C VAL A 90 -1.82 0.53 12.30
N ALA A 91 -0.98 1.50 11.93
CA ALA A 91 0.45 1.26 11.71
C ALA A 91 1.12 0.75 12.99
N ASN A 92 0.86 1.36 14.14
CA ASN A 92 1.41 0.96 15.44
C ASN A 92 0.90 -0.41 15.90
N HIS A 93 -0.35 -0.76 15.61
CA HIS A 93 -0.89 -2.10 15.85
C HIS A 93 -0.03 -3.17 15.15
N TYR A 94 0.19 -3.04 13.83
CA TYR A 94 1.00 -4.02 13.09
C TYR A 94 2.49 -3.96 13.43
N ARG A 95 3.04 -2.78 13.78
CA ARG A 95 4.42 -2.66 14.28
C ARG A 95 4.62 -3.38 15.60
N LYS A 96 3.64 -3.32 16.52
CA LYS A 96 3.68 -4.07 17.79
C LYS A 96 3.70 -5.58 17.54
N ILE A 97 2.85 -6.09 16.65
CA ILE A 97 2.85 -7.52 16.29
C ILE A 97 4.19 -7.92 15.65
N ASP A 98 4.77 -7.03 14.87
CA ASP A 98 6.07 -7.21 14.21
C ASP A 98 7.30 -6.97 15.11
N ASN A 99 7.12 -6.66 16.39
CA ASN A 99 8.20 -6.26 17.32
C ASN A 99 9.07 -5.09 16.82
N LYS A 100 8.45 -4.07 16.22
CA LYS A 100 9.09 -2.84 15.75
C LYS A 100 8.80 -1.68 16.71
N THR A 101 9.72 -0.72 16.78
CA THR A 101 9.52 0.57 17.48
C THR A 101 8.28 1.27 16.95
N LEU A 102 7.44 1.81 17.83
CA LEU A 102 6.24 2.57 17.44
C LEU A 102 6.62 3.90 16.77
N LEU A 103 5.70 4.42 15.96
CA LEU A 103 5.79 5.73 15.29
C LEU A 103 5.49 6.87 16.26
#